data_AF-A0A0E0JR83-F1
#
_entry.id   AF-A0A0E0JR83-F1
#
_cell.length_a   1.000
_cell.length_b   1.000
_cell.length_c   1.000
_cell.angle_alpha   90.00
_cell.angle_beta   90.00
_cell.angle_gamma   90.00
#
_symmetry.space_group_name_H-M   'P 1'
#
loop_
_entity.id
_entity.type
_entity.pdbx_description
1 polymer ?
#
loop_
_entity_poly.entity_id
_entity_poly.type
_entity_poly.pdbx_seq_one_letter_code
_entity_poly.pdbx_strand_id
1 'polypeptide(L)'
;MLPSHSPAATHQLPTFARRSTRPAAPPPCPRAGAAPAPESLLPRGLRAESLPRHVAVVMDGNARWARARGLPSAAGHEAGRRALEETVRLSRAWGIRALTAFAFSNENWSRPKVEVDFLMRLFERVIHDSVAEFLREGIRLHVIGDSSRLPISLQKIATEAEEATRNNSQLDLTLAISYSGRTDIVQACRKLAQKVQSKVLAAEDIDEALFADELATSCAADELPYPDLLIRTSGELRLSNFLLWQSAYSELFFTDTLYVMVEK
;
A
#
# COMPACT_ATOMS: atom_id res chain seq x y z
N MET A 1 -18.46 -56.50 -48.64
CA MET A 1 -17.35 -56.65 -49.59
C MET A 1 -16.78 -55.27 -49.89
N LEU A 2 -15.58 -54.96 -49.40
CA LEU A 2 -14.64 -53.97 -49.94
C LEU A 2 -13.78 -54.70 -51.01
N PRO A 3 -13.08 -54.06 -51.98
CA PRO A 3 -12.16 -52.90 -51.78
C PRO A 3 -12.10 -51.87 -52.95
N SER A 4 -11.69 -50.60 -52.73
CA SER A 4 -10.35 -49.94 -52.94
C SER A 4 -9.85 -49.91 -54.41
N HIS A 5 -9.15 -48.92 -55.01
CA HIS A 5 -8.38 -47.73 -54.59
C HIS A 5 -8.23 -46.71 -55.78
N SER A 6 -7.89 -45.45 -55.43
CA SER A 6 -7.34 -44.28 -56.18
C SER A 6 -6.16 -44.58 -57.16
N PRO A 7 -5.59 -43.64 -57.98
CA PRO A 7 -5.51 -42.16 -57.81
C PRO A 7 -5.57 -41.29 -59.10
N ALA A 8 -5.64 -39.96 -58.92
CA ALA A 8 -5.41 -38.98 -59.98
C ALA A 8 -4.40 -37.92 -59.53
N ALA A 9 -3.36 -37.74 -60.33
CA ALA A 9 -2.28 -36.78 -60.14
C ALA A 9 -2.47 -35.55 -61.05
N THR A 10 -2.30 -34.38 -60.43
CA THR A 10 -1.69 -33.14 -60.92
C THR A 10 -1.78 -32.73 -62.40
N HIS A 11 -2.39 -31.57 -62.65
CA HIS A 11 -1.86 -30.58 -63.60
C HIS A 11 -2.16 -29.15 -63.10
N GLN A 12 -1.09 -28.39 -62.85
CA GLN A 12 -1.11 -26.95 -62.60
C GLN A 12 -1.23 -26.18 -63.92
N LEU A 13 -2.01 -25.09 -63.90
CA LEU A 13 -1.96 -24.01 -64.89
C LEU A 13 -1.88 -22.65 -64.17
N PRO A 14 -1.22 -21.64 -64.76
CA PRO A 14 -0.74 -20.46 -64.06
C PRO A 14 -1.79 -19.33 -64.05
N THR A 15 -1.93 -18.63 -62.92
CA THR A 15 -2.74 -17.41 -62.84
C THR A 15 -1.86 -16.18 -62.66
N PHE A 16 -2.05 -15.25 -63.59
CA PHE A 16 -1.40 -13.95 -63.69
C PHE A 16 -1.70 -13.06 -62.48
N ALA A 17 -0.64 -12.51 -61.88
CA ALA A 17 -0.71 -11.52 -60.81
C ALA A 17 -1.20 -10.16 -61.34
N ARG A 18 -2.36 -9.68 -60.86
CA ARG A 18 -2.73 -8.26 -60.92
C ARG A 18 -2.03 -7.53 -59.77
N ARG A 19 -1.09 -6.64 -60.10
CA ARG A 19 -0.49 -5.69 -59.14
C ARG A 19 -1.54 -4.67 -58.71
N SER A 20 -1.98 -4.78 -57.46
CA SER A 20 -2.66 -3.71 -56.72
C SER A 20 -1.60 -2.97 -55.89
N THR A 21 -1.27 -1.75 -56.28
CA THR A 21 -0.38 -0.86 -55.52
C THR A 21 -1.16 -0.25 -54.35
N ARG A 22 -1.07 -0.88 -53.17
CA ARG A 22 -1.39 -0.21 -51.90
C ARG A 22 -0.24 0.73 -51.53
N PRO A 23 -0.50 1.96 -51.07
CA PRO A 23 0.54 2.82 -50.53
C PRO A 23 1.11 2.20 -49.25
N ALA A 24 2.43 2.28 -49.10
CA ALA A 24 3.15 1.76 -47.94
C ALA A 24 2.66 2.45 -46.65
N ALA A 25 2.43 1.65 -45.61
CA ALA A 25 2.17 2.18 -44.27
C ALA A 25 3.38 2.99 -43.79
N PRO A 26 3.18 4.09 -43.05
CA PRO A 26 4.29 4.85 -42.48
C PRO A 26 5.09 3.95 -41.51
N PRO A 27 6.40 4.19 -41.36
CA PRO A 27 7.22 3.42 -40.43
C PRO A 27 6.65 3.55 -39.01
N PRO A 28 6.72 2.49 -38.18
CA PRO A 28 6.31 2.60 -36.79
C PRO A 28 7.16 3.69 -36.12
N CYS A 29 6.48 4.60 -35.39
CA CYS A 29 7.15 5.58 -34.55
C CYS A 29 8.24 4.88 -33.72
N PRO A 30 9.44 5.49 -33.57
CA PRO A 30 10.45 4.92 -32.70
C PRO A 30 9.81 4.75 -31.32
N ARG A 31 9.80 3.51 -30.82
CA ARG A 31 9.43 3.24 -29.42
C ARG A 31 10.23 4.23 -28.59
N ALA A 32 9.55 5.13 -27.90
CA ALA A 32 10.17 5.95 -26.87
C ALA A 32 10.96 4.97 -26.01
N GLY A 33 12.29 5.13 -25.99
CA GLY A 33 13.15 4.27 -25.20
C GLY A 33 12.57 4.23 -23.80
N ALA A 34 12.31 3.02 -23.30
CA ALA A 34 11.99 2.85 -21.90
C ALA A 34 13.07 3.60 -21.14
N ALA A 35 12.67 4.56 -20.31
CA ALA A 35 13.59 5.21 -19.39
C ALA A 35 14.36 4.09 -18.68
N PRO A 36 15.70 4.20 -18.55
CA PRO A 36 16.45 3.20 -17.81
C PRO A 36 15.77 3.04 -16.45
N ALA A 37 15.46 1.79 -16.07
CA ALA A 37 14.97 1.50 -14.74
C ALA A 37 15.94 2.17 -13.75
N PRO A 38 15.44 2.86 -12.71
CA PRO A 38 16.34 3.54 -11.77
C PRO A 38 17.36 2.51 -11.30
N GLU A 39 18.64 2.84 -11.49
CA GLU A 39 19.77 2.05 -11.00
C GLU A 39 19.44 1.71 -9.54
N SER A 40 19.29 0.42 -9.23
CA SER A 40 18.71 0.00 -7.96
C SER A 40 19.56 0.56 -6.82
N LEU A 41 19.01 1.48 -6.04
CA LEU A 41 19.65 2.07 -4.83
C LEU A 41 19.76 1.04 -3.69
N LEU A 42 19.75 -0.25 -4.02
CA LEU A 42 19.84 -1.34 -3.09
C LEU A 42 21.21 -1.33 -2.43
N PRO A 43 21.27 -1.33 -1.10
CA PRO A 43 22.52 -1.51 -0.38
C PRO A 43 23.26 -2.77 -0.83
N ARG A 44 24.60 -2.73 -0.78
CA ARG A 44 25.42 -3.90 -1.13
C ARG A 44 25.03 -5.12 -0.30
N GLY A 45 24.81 -6.25 -0.95
CA GLY A 45 24.43 -7.51 -0.31
C GLY A 45 22.92 -7.76 -0.25
N LEU A 46 22.09 -6.76 -0.56
CA LEU A 46 20.65 -6.95 -0.70
C LEU A 46 20.31 -7.46 -2.11
N ARG A 47 19.46 -8.48 -2.17
CA ARG A 47 18.93 -9.04 -3.41
C ARG A 47 17.50 -8.58 -3.60
N ALA A 48 17.16 -8.09 -4.80
CA ALA A 48 15.83 -7.56 -5.09
C ALA A 48 14.73 -8.62 -4.88
N GLU A 49 15.03 -9.86 -5.21
CA GLU A 49 14.14 -11.02 -5.03
C GLU A 49 13.93 -11.42 -3.56
N SER A 50 14.71 -10.89 -2.63
CA SER A 50 14.59 -11.14 -1.19
C SER A 50 13.96 -9.97 -0.43
N LEU A 51 13.56 -8.91 -1.12
CA LEU A 51 12.88 -7.79 -0.49
C LEU A 51 11.43 -8.16 -0.16
N PRO A 52 10.91 -7.69 1.00
CA PRO A 52 9.48 -7.77 1.28
C PRO A 52 8.71 -6.97 0.23
N ARG A 53 7.61 -7.53 -0.27
CA ARG A 53 6.67 -6.81 -1.13
C ARG A 53 5.87 -5.81 -0.30
N HIS A 54 5.53 -6.16 0.93
CA HIS A 54 4.79 -5.32 1.86
C HIS A 54 5.51 -5.18 3.21
N VAL A 55 5.84 -3.95 3.57
CA VAL A 55 6.37 -3.59 4.89
C VAL A 55 5.30 -2.89 5.71
N ALA A 56 5.11 -3.31 6.96
CA ALA A 56 4.35 -2.59 7.96
C ALA A 56 5.29 -1.99 9.01
N VAL A 57 5.06 -0.75 9.44
CA VAL A 57 5.94 -0.08 10.40
C VAL A 57 5.17 0.58 11.55
N VAL A 58 5.57 0.22 12.77
CA VAL A 58 5.14 0.90 14.00
C VAL A 58 6.18 1.96 14.36
N MET A 59 5.84 3.23 14.08
CA MET A 59 6.72 4.40 14.17
C MET A 59 6.85 4.95 15.61
N ASP A 60 7.31 4.11 16.53
CA ASP A 60 7.39 4.43 17.95
C ASP A 60 8.72 5.14 18.31
N GLY A 61 8.72 5.92 19.40
CA GLY A 61 9.90 6.61 19.93
C GLY A 61 9.97 8.12 19.65
N ASN A 62 9.05 8.71 18.89
CA ASN A 62 9.05 10.14 18.56
C ASN A 62 9.06 11.04 19.80
N ALA A 63 8.13 10.81 20.74
CA ALA A 63 8.04 11.59 21.97
C ALA A 63 9.22 11.32 22.93
N ARG A 64 9.73 10.08 22.96
CA ARG A 64 10.93 9.70 23.74
C ARG A 64 12.15 10.47 23.23
N TRP A 65 12.33 10.56 21.92
CA TRP A 65 13.42 11.30 21.30
C TRP A 65 13.38 12.79 21.63
N ALA A 66 12.20 13.41 21.58
CA ALA A 66 12.02 14.82 21.91
C ALA A 66 12.35 15.08 23.39
N ARG A 67 11.81 14.24 24.29
CA ARG A 67 12.07 14.34 25.74
C ARG A 67 13.55 14.22 26.08
N ALA A 68 14.26 13.28 25.47
CA ALA A 68 15.70 13.10 25.68
C ALA A 68 16.54 14.33 25.27
N ARG A 69 15.97 15.26 24.50
CA ARG A 69 16.60 16.50 24.03
C ARG A 69 16.02 17.76 24.68
N GLY A 70 15.12 17.62 25.66
CA GLY A 70 14.41 18.76 26.27
C GLY A 70 13.45 19.48 25.31
N LEU A 71 13.01 18.81 24.24
CA LEU A 71 12.12 19.38 23.23
C LEU A 71 10.64 19.02 23.51
N PRO A 72 9.68 19.85 23.06
CA PRO A 72 8.26 19.50 23.08
C PRO A 72 7.94 18.26 22.24
N SER A 73 6.91 17.49 22.63
CA SER A 73 6.47 16.28 21.90
C SER A 73 6.20 16.55 20.41
N ALA A 74 5.63 17.72 20.09
CA ALA A 74 5.39 18.18 18.73
C ALA A 74 6.65 18.15 17.84
N ALA A 75 7.82 18.51 18.38
CA ALA A 75 9.08 18.46 17.63
C ALA A 75 9.50 17.02 17.29
N GLY A 76 9.19 16.06 18.15
CA GLY A 76 9.41 14.64 17.90
C GLY A 76 8.50 14.10 16.79
N HIS A 77 7.23 14.48 16.78
CA HIS A 77 6.30 14.11 15.72
C HIS A 77 6.67 14.72 14.37
N GLU A 78 7.13 15.98 14.36
CA GLU A 78 7.63 16.64 13.15
C GLU A 78 8.91 15.97 12.61
N ALA A 79 9.78 15.47 13.49
CA ALA A 79 10.91 14.63 13.09
C ALA A 79 10.46 13.25 12.57
N GLY A 80 9.41 12.68 13.17
CA GLY A 80 8.78 11.44 12.71
C GLY A 80 8.20 11.56 11.30
N ARG A 81 7.59 12.71 10.97
CA ARG A 81 7.12 13.00 9.60
C ARG A 81 8.26 12.86 8.59
N ARG A 82 9.40 13.51 8.83
CA ARG A 82 10.55 13.46 7.91
C ARG A 82 11.10 12.04 7.75
N ALA A 83 11.19 11.28 8.84
CA ALA A 83 11.60 9.89 8.78
C ALA A 83 10.61 9.01 7.99
N LEU A 84 9.30 9.30 8.06
CA LEU A 84 8.30 8.62 7.22
C LEU A 84 8.45 9.00 5.74
N GLU A 85 8.69 10.27 5.41
CA GLU A 85 8.96 10.71 4.03
C GLU A 85 10.15 9.97 3.43
N GLU A 86 11.25 9.83 4.20
CA GLU A 86 12.39 9.05 3.76
C GLU A 86 12.06 7.55 3.63
N THR A 87 11.30 6.99 4.57
CA THR A 87 10.88 5.58 4.52
C THR A 87 10.04 5.30 3.25
N VAL A 88 9.15 6.21 2.88
CA VAL A 88 8.36 6.16 1.64
C VAL A 88 9.27 6.24 0.42
N ARG A 89 10.20 7.21 0.40
CA ARG A 89 11.17 7.39 -0.69
C ARG A 89 12.03 6.14 -0.90
N LEU A 90 12.58 5.58 0.18
CA LEU A 90 13.40 4.37 0.15
C LEU A 90 12.58 3.15 -0.27
N SER A 91 11.36 2.98 0.26
CA SER A 91 10.48 1.86 -0.12
C SER A 91 10.26 1.84 -1.64
N ARG A 92 9.92 2.99 -2.21
CA ARG A 92 9.79 3.13 -3.66
C ARG A 92 11.11 2.87 -4.39
N ALA A 93 12.22 3.47 -3.93
CA ALA A 93 13.52 3.33 -4.57
C ALA A 93 14.06 1.89 -4.56
N TRP A 94 13.69 1.10 -3.56
CA TRP A 94 14.05 -0.31 -3.42
C TRP A 94 13.05 -1.25 -4.11
N GLY A 95 11.91 -0.76 -4.58
CA GLY A 95 10.90 -1.57 -5.25
C GLY A 95 9.96 -2.31 -4.29
N ILE A 96 9.89 -1.90 -3.02
CA ILE A 96 8.84 -2.34 -2.09
C ILE A 96 7.50 -1.83 -2.63
N ARG A 97 6.52 -2.72 -2.74
CA ARG A 97 5.25 -2.43 -3.43
C ARG A 97 4.19 -1.85 -2.50
N ALA A 98 4.25 -2.17 -1.21
CA ALA A 98 3.33 -1.63 -0.22
C ALA A 98 4.05 -1.24 1.08
N LEU A 99 3.63 -0.13 1.66
CA LEU A 99 4.07 0.35 2.97
C LEU A 99 2.85 0.72 3.82
N THR A 100 2.64 0.04 4.95
CA THR A 100 1.60 0.42 5.93
C THR A 100 2.25 1.05 7.16
N ALA A 101 2.00 2.33 7.39
CA ALA A 101 2.53 3.07 8.53
C ALA A 101 1.48 3.22 9.65
N PHE A 102 1.83 2.82 10.87
CA PHE A 102 0.95 3.00 12.03
C PHE A 102 1.05 4.41 12.58
N ALA A 103 0.23 5.32 12.05
CA ALA A 103 0.28 6.75 12.36
C ALA A 103 -0.41 7.11 13.68
N PHE A 104 -1.58 6.52 13.96
CA PHE A 104 -2.35 6.82 15.17
C PHE A 104 -3.26 5.65 15.58
N SER A 105 -3.09 5.12 16.80
CA SER A 105 -3.89 4.00 17.30
C SER A 105 -5.20 4.44 17.97
N ASN A 106 -6.16 3.54 18.11
CA ASN A 106 -7.37 3.81 18.91
C ASN A 106 -7.07 4.16 20.37
N GLU A 107 -6.04 3.55 20.95
CA GLU A 107 -5.60 3.83 22.32
C GLU A 107 -4.98 5.24 22.44
N ASN A 108 -4.50 5.84 21.35
CA ASN A 108 -3.92 7.19 21.37
C ASN A 108 -4.95 8.30 21.62
N TRP A 109 -6.25 8.01 21.49
CA TRP A 109 -7.30 8.95 21.89
C TRP A 109 -7.34 9.19 23.41
N SER A 110 -6.71 8.34 24.22
CA SER A 110 -6.57 8.55 25.67
C SER A 110 -5.49 9.59 26.03
N ARG A 111 -4.70 10.06 25.06
CA ARG A 111 -3.67 11.08 25.27
C ARG A 111 -4.30 12.45 25.55
N PRO A 112 -3.53 13.43 26.08
CA PRO A 112 -4.04 14.77 26.30
C PRO A 112 -4.63 15.38 25.03
N LYS A 113 -5.80 16.03 25.14
CA LYS A 113 -6.53 16.61 24.00
C LYS A 113 -5.67 17.51 23.12
N VAL A 114 -4.81 18.33 23.73
CA VAL A 114 -3.89 19.23 23.00
C VAL A 114 -2.93 18.46 22.08
N GLU A 115 -2.45 17.29 22.51
CA GLU A 115 -1.60 16.42 21.70
C GLU A 115 -2.38 15.78 20.56
N VAL A 116 -3.59 15.28 20.84
CA VAL A 116 -4.49 14.71 19.82
C VAL A 116 -4.83 15.75 18.75
N ASP A 117 -5.24 16.96 19.15
CA ASP A 117 -5.58 18.05 18.23
C ASP A 117 -4.37 18.52 17.42
N PHE A 118 -3.16 18.42 17.96
CA PHE A 118 -1.92 18.65 17.21
C PHE A 118 -1.71 17.56 16.15
N LEU A 119 -1.84 16.29 16.52
CA LEU A 119 -1.64 15.16 15.60
C LEU A 119 -2.64 15.18 14.44
N MET A 120 -3.92 15.47 14.68
CA MET A 120 -4.91 15.58 13.61
C MET A 120 -4.54 16.67 12.59
N ARG A 121 -4.12 17.85 13.08
CA ARG A 121 -3.66 18.95 12.21
C ARG A 121 -2.35 18.61 11.48
N LEU A 122 -1.47 17.83 12.10
CA LEU A 122 -0.26 17.34 11.46
C LEU A 122 -0.63 16.40 10.31
N PHE A 123 -1.49 15.40 10.52
CA PHE A 123 -1.91 14.48 9.47
C PHE A 123 -2.58 15.20 8.31
N GLU A 124 -3.46 16.17 8.61
CA GLU A 124 -4.13 16.98 7.58
C GLU A 124 -3.10 17.70 6.69
N ARG A 125 -2.11 18.35 7.31
CA ARG A 125 -1.03 19.01 6.59
C ARG A 125 -0.18 18.03 5.77
N VAL A 126 0.24 16.92 6.37
CA VAL A 126 1.07 15.92 5.68
C VAL A 126 0.39 15.40 4.43
N ILE A 127 -0.88 15.00 4.55
CA ILE A 127 -1.63 14.47 3.41
C ILE A 127 -1.76 15.55 2.33
N HIS A 128 -2.23 16.74 2.71
CA HIS A 128 -2.43 17.86 1.78
C HIS A 128 -1.15 18.22 1.02
N ASP A 129 -0.04 18.39 1.74
CA ASP A 129 1.23 18.86 1.15
C ASP A 129 1.90 17.77 0.30
N SER A 130 1.63 16.49 0.57
CA SER A 130 2.26 15.36 -0.13
C SER A 130 1.50 14.92 -1.39
N VAL A 131 0.24 15.31 -1.61
CA VAL A 131 -0.56 14.80 -2.76
C VAL A 131 0.12 15.02 -4.10
N ALA A 132 0.65 16.23 -4.34
CA ALA A 132 1.31 16.56 -5.61
C ALA A 132 2.57 15.70 -5.84
N GLU A 133 3.29 15.38 -4.77
CA GLU A 133 4.42 14.46 -4.82
C GLU A 133 3.97 13.02 -5.07
N PHE A 134 2.93 12.55 -4.36
CA PHE A 134 2.40 11.20 -4.56
C PHE A 134 1.95 10.96 -6.00
N LEU A 135 1.29 11.95 -6.62
CA LEU A 135 0.94 11.93 -8.03
C LEU A 135 2.16 11.80 -8.94
N ARG A 136 3.20 12.61 -8.71
CA ARG A 136 4.43 12.61 -9.52
C ARG A 136 5.23 11.32 -9.36
N GLU A 137 5.33 10.80 -8.14
CA GLU A 137 6.16 9.63 -7.82
C GLU A 137 5.42 8.29 -8.02
N GLY A 138 4.12 8.33 -8.36
CA GLY A 138 3.31 7.15 -8.61
C GLY A 138 2.90 6.41 -7.32
N ILE A 139 2.74 7.14 -6.21
CA ILE A 139 2.29 6.60 -4.92
C ILE A 139 0.77 6.65 -4.85
N ARG A 140 0.14 5.52 -4.54
CA ARG A 140 -1.30 5.38 -4.27
C ARG A 140 -1.52 5.43 -2.76
N LEU A 141 -2.25 6.43 -2.28
CA LEU A 141 -2.51 6.62 -0.86
C LEU A 141 -3.79 5.89 -0.45
N HIS A 142 -3.75 5.31 0.76
CA HIS A 142 -4.90 4.78 1.50
C HIS A 142 -4.86 5.28 2.93
N VAL A 143 -6.01 5.55 3.51
CA VAL A 143 -6.20 5.91 4.92
C VAL A 143 -7.17 4.93 5.55
N ILE A 144 -6.67 4.12 6.48
CA ILE A 144 -7.47 3.08 7.15
C ILE A 144 -7.67 3.41 8.63
N GLY A 145 -8.77 2.92 9.20
CA GLY A 145 -9.15 3.11 10.59
C GLY A 145 -10.54 3.73 10.73
N ASP A 146 -10.85 4.22 11.93
CA ASP A 146 -12.16 4.82 12.22
C ASP A 146 -12.21 6.29 11.80
N SER A 147 -12.58 6.53 10.54
CA SER A 147 -12.69 7.87 9.96
C SER A 147 -13.74 8.75 10.67
N SER A 148 -14.76 8.14 11.27
CA SER A 148 -15.84 8.87 11.96
C SER A 148 -15.35 9.68 13.16
N ARG A 149 -14.19 9.31 13.71
CA ARG A 149 -13.56 9.99 14.85
C ARG A 149 -12.62 11.12 14.43
N LEU A 150 -12.28 11.20 13.15
CA LEU A 150 -11.37 12.22 12.62
C LEU A 150 -12.12 13.54 12.42
N PRO A 151 -11.45 14.71 12.50
CA PRO A 151 -12.04 15.97 12.10
C PRO A 151 -12.54 15.92 10.64
N ILE A 152 -13.67 16.58 10.36
CA ILE A 152 -14.27 16.60 9.01
C ILE A 152 -13.30 17.12 7.94
N SER A 153 -12.44 18.09 8.29
CA SER A 153 -11.40 18.60 7.39
C SER A 153 -10.42 17.52 6.96
N LEU A 154 -9.92 16.75 7.93
CA LEU A 154 -9.01 15.63 7.69
C LEU A 154 -9.68 14.51 6.89
N GLN A 155 -10.94 14.17 7.18
CA GLN A 155 -11.70 13.19 6.40
C GLN A 155 -11.77 13.61 4.93
N LYS A 156 -12.15 14.87 4.66
CA LYS A 156 -12.26 15.41 3.31
C LYS A 156 -10.93 15.36 2.56
N ILE A 157 -9.85 15.85 3.18
CA ILE A 157 -8.51 15.86 2.57
C ILE A 157 -8.02 14.43 2.30
N ALA A 158 -8.26 13.49 3.22
CA ALA A 158 -7.92 12.09 3.01
C ALA A 158 -8.66 11.51 1.78
N THR A 159 -9.99 11.66 1.71
CA THR A 159 -10.78 11.16 0.56
C THR A 159 -10.34 11.79 -0.76
N GLU A 160 -10.08 13.10 -0.78
CA GLU A 160 -9.60 13.79 -1.99
C GLU A 160 -8.24 13.28 -2.44
N ALA A 161 -7.32 13.01 -1.51
CA ALA A 161 -5.99 12.48 -1.81
C ALA A 161 -6.01 11.01 -2.27
N GLU A 162 -6.84 10.17 -1.66
CA GLU A 162 -7.06 8.78 -2.09
C GLU A 162 -7.61 8.75 -3.52
N GLU A 163 -8.65 9.53 -3.83
CA GLU A 163 -9.23 9.59 -5.17
C GLU A 163 -8.23 10.12 -6.20
N ALA A 164 -7.49 11.19 -5.87
CA ALA A 164 -6.48 11.75 -6.76
C ALA A 164 -5.40 10.71 -7.12
N THR A 165 -4.98 9.90 -6.14
CA THR A 165 -3.87 8.94 -6.30
C THR A 165 -4.32 7.53 -6.69
N ARG A 166 -5.62 7.27 -6.88
CA ARG A 166 -6.16 5.91 -7.07
C ARG A 166 -5.60 5.13 -8.27
N ASN A 167 -5.15 5.83 -9.31
CA ASN A 167 -4.60 5.22 -10.54
C ASN A 167 -3.08 5.00 -10.47
N ASN A 168 -2.44 5.39 -9.36
CA ASN A 168 -1.03 5.14 -9.14
C ASN A 168 -0.76 3.68 -8.75
N SER A 169 0.46 3.21 -8.98
CA SER A 169 0.80 1.78 -8.82
C SER A 169 2.27 1.48 -8.46
N GLN A 170 3.11 2.51 -8.30
CA GLN A 170 4.52 2.31 -7.96
C GLN A 170 4.68 1.90 -6.49
N LEU A 171 3.90 2.49 -5.58
CA LEU A 171 3.86 2.16 -4.16
C LEU A 171 2.44 2.37 -3.61
N ASP A 172 1.88 1.37 -2.96
CA ASP A 172 0.69 1.50 -2.11
C ASP A 172 1.11 1.96 -0.71
N LEU A 173 0.82 3.22 -0.38
CA LEU A 173 1.08 3.79 0.94
C LEU A 173 -0.22 3.80 1.76
N THR A 174 -0.25 3.03 2.83
CA THR A 174 -1.40 2.97 3.75
C THR A 174 -1.06 3.66 5.08
N LEU A 175 -1.80 4.72 5.41
CA LEU A 175 -1.71 5.39 6.70
C LEU A 175 -2.82 4.87 7.63
N ALA A 176 -2.43 4.18 8.70
CA ALA A 176 -3.37 3.70 9.70
C ALA A 176 -3.61 4.77 10.78
N ILE A 177 -4.75 5.47 10.69
CA ILE A 177 -5.13 6.60 11.56
C ILE A 177 -6.42 6.25 12.31
N SER A 178 -6.39 6.34 13.65
CA SER A 178 -7.45 5.81 14.50
C SER A 178 -7.72 4.32 14.20
N TYR A 179 -6.63 3.56 14.02
CA TYR A 179 -6.70 2.14 13.68
C TYR A 179 -6.51 1.23 14.90
N SER A 180 -7.13 0.05 14.85
CA SER A 180 -7.01 -1.03 15.82
C SER A 180 -7.44 -2.33 15.15
N GLY A 181 -6.60 -3.35 15.14
CA GLY A 181 -6.88 -4.64 14.51
C GLY A 181 -8.07 -5.35 15.14
N ARG A 182 -8.25 -5.26 16.46
CA ARG A 182 -9.47 -5.76 17.12
C ARG A 182 -10.73 -5.04 16.66
N THR A 183 -10.65 -3.72 16.50
CA THR A 183 -11.79 -2.93 16.03
C THR A 183 -12.10 -3.27 14.57
N ASP A 184 -11.06 -3.41 13.75
CA ASP A 184 -11.15 -3.80 12.35
C ASP A 184 -11.90 -5.14 12.17
N ILE A 185 -11.47 -6.17 12.91
CA ILE A 185 -12.13 -7.49 12.96
C ILE A 185 -13.60 -7.36 13.38
N VAL A 186 -13.90 -6.56 14.43
CA VAL A 186 -15.28 -6.37 14.88
C VAL A 186 -16.13 -5.66 13.82
N GLN A 187 -15.57 -4.69 13.09
CA GLN A 187 -16.30 -4.02 12.01
C GLN A 187 -16.53 -4.95 10.82
N ALA A 188 -15.55 -5.78 10.45
CA ALA A 188 -15.73 -6.82 9.44
C ALA A 188 -16.87 -7.78 9.81
N CYS A 189 -16.87 -8.32 11.05
CA CYS A 189 -17.97 -9.15 11.54
C CYS A 189 -19.35 -8.45 11.43
N ARG A 190 -19.43 -7.15 11.75
CA ARG A 190 -20.69 -6.39 11.65
C ARG A 190 -21.15 -6.24 10.20
N LYS A 191 -20.25 -5.94 9.27
CA LYS A 191 -20.57 -5.84 7.83
C LYS A 191 -21.09 -7.19 7.30
N LEU A 192 -20.41 -8.28 7.65
CA LEU A 192 -20.84 -9.64 7.28
C LEU A 192 -22.21 -9.98 7.85
N ALA A 193 -22.44 -9.71 9.14
CA ALA A 193 -23.73 -9.95 9.77
C ALA A 193 -24.86 -9.15 9.09
N GLN A 194 -24.60 -7.92 8.65
CA GLN A 194 -25.56 -7.12 7.88
C GLN A 194 -25.84 -7.71 6.49
N LYS A 195 -24.81 -8.20 5.79
CA LYS A 195 -24.98 -8.90 4.50
C LYS A 195 -25.81 -10.19 4.66
N VAL A 196 -25.60 -10.93 5.74
CA VAL A 196 -26.40 -12.12 6.07
C VAL A 196 -27.85 -11.74 6.41
N GLN A 197 -28.05 -10.73 7.26
CA GLN A 197 -29.38 -10.26 7.63
C GLN A 197 -30.19 -9.75 6.42
N SER A 198 -29.52 -9.10 5.47
CA SER A 198 -30.13 -8.61 4.23
C SER A 198 -30.28 -9.70 3.15
N LYS A 199 -29.89 -10.96 3.44
CA LYS A 199 -29.94 -12.10 2.52
C LYS A 199 -29.09 -11.92 1.26
N VAL A 200 -28.06 -11.08 1.33
CA VAL A 200 -27.06 -10.90 0.26
C VAL A 200 -26.02 -12.03 0.29
N LEU A 201 -25.83 -12.66 1.45
CA LEU A 201 -24.84 -13.70 1.73
C LEU A 201 -25.44 -14.74 2.69
N ALA A 202 -25.14 -16.04 2.53
CA ALA A 202 -25.46 -17.03 3.56
C ALA A 202 -24.33 -17.10 4.60
N ALA A 203 -24.66 -17.42 5.86
CA ALA A 203 -23.64 -17.44 6.92
C ALA A 203 -22.58 -18.52 6.68
N GLU A 204 -22.97 -19.60 6.03
CA GLU A 204 -22.16 -20.76 5.67
C GLU A 204 -21.16 -20.45 4.54
N ASP A 205 -21.41 -19.38 3.77
CA ASP A 205 -20.53 -18.93 2.69
C ASP A 205 -19.40 -18.02 3.19
N ILE A 206 -19.36 -17.68 4.48
CA ILE A 206 -18.32 -16.85 5.07
C ILE A 206 -17.05 -17.68 5.27
N ASP A 207 -16.02 -17.41 4.47
CA ASP A 207 -14.68 -17.96 4.60
C ASP A 207 -13.64 -16.87 4.93
N GLU A 208 -12.35 -17.25 4.98
CA GLU A 208 -11.25 -16.33 5.29
C GLU A 208 -11.07 -15.24 4.23
N ALA A 209 -11.33 -15.54 2.95
CA ALA A 209 -11.18 -14.59 1.86
C ALA A 209 -12.26 -13.51 1.95
N LEU A 210 -13.52 -13.95 2.10
CA LEU A 210 -14.66 -13.05 2.23
C LEU A 210 -14.57 -12.23 3.54
N PHE A 211 -14.01 -12.80 4.61
CA PHE A 211 -13.70 -12.04 5.81
C PHE A 211 -12.65 -10.96 5.57
N ALA A 212 -11.57 -11.29 4.85
CA ALA A 212 -10.49 -10.36 4.53
C ALA A 212 -10.96 -9.17 3.69
N ASP A 213 -11.91 -9.39 2.77
CA ASP A 213 -12.52 -8.34 1.94
C ASP A 213 -13.27 -7.27 2.77
N GLU A 214 -13.76 -7.64 3.96
CA GLU A 214 -14.48 -6.71 4.85
C GLU A 214 -13.57 -5.90 5.78
N LEU A 215 -12.30 -6.29 5.91
CA LEU A 215 -11.31 -5.56 6.70
C LEU A 215 -10.95 -4.23 6.06
N ALA A 216 -10.53 -3.26 6.85
CA ALA A 216 -10.15 -1.93 6.37
C ALA A 216 -8.95 -1.97 5.40
N THR A 217 -8.13 -3.03 5.43
CA THR A 217 -6.97 -3.20 4.54
C THR A 217 -7.32 -3.69 3.15
N SER A 218 -8.58 -4.07 2.86
CA SER A 218 -8.98 -4.54 1.53
C SER A 218 -8.91 -3.45 0.45
N CYS A 219 -8.66 -2.19 0.84
CA CYS A 219 -8.43 -1.10 -0.10
C CYS A 219 -7.06 -1.17 -0.81
N ALA A 220 -6.08 -1.85 -0.23
CA ALA A 220 -4.79 -2.08 -0.88
C ALA A 220 -4.98 -2.93 -2.14
N ALA A 221 -4.08 -2.82 -3.12
CA ALA A 221 -4.13 -3.70 -4.30
C ALA A 221 -4.28 -5.18 -3.89
N ASP A 222 -5.07 -5.94 -4.66
CA ASP A 222 -5.63 -7.28 -4.35
C ASP A 222 -4.62 -8.37 -3.90
N GLU A 223 -3.32 -8.07 -3.84
CA GLU A 223 -2.25 -8.99 -3.44
C GLU A 223 -1.33 -8.49 -2.30
N LEU A 224 -1.58 -7.31 -1.72
CA LEU A 224 -0.68 -6.68 -0.75
C LEU A 224 -1.32 -6.20 0.58
N PRO A 225 -2.39 -6.81 1.12
CA PRO A 225 -2.87 -6.44 2.46
C PRO A 225 -2.03 -7.08 3.59
N TYR A 226 -1.27 -8.13 3.29
CA TYR A 226 -0.50 -8.92 4.27
C TYR A 226 0.98 -8.49 4.26
N PRO A 227 1.50 -7.93 5.38
CA PRO A 227 2.90 -7.57 5.44
C PRO A 227 3.78 -8.81 5.47
N ASP A 228 4.82 -8.82 4.63
CA ASP A 228 5.90 -9.82 4.74
C ASP A 228 6.75 -9.51 5.98
N LEU A 229 6.95 -8.22 6.27
CA LEU A 229 7.78 -7.73 7.36
C LEU A 229 7.04 -6.65 8.16
N LEU A 230 6.93 -6.85 9.47
CA LEU A 230 6.48 -5.84 10.42
C LEU A 230 7.65 -5.34 11.26
N ILE A 231 7.99 -4.07 11.07
CA ILE A 231 9.05 -3.37 11.79
C ILE A 231 8.45 -2.61 12.97
N ARG A 232 9.06 -2.75 14.13
CA ARG A 232 8.76 -1.90 15.28
C ARG A 232 10.02 -1.32 15.91
N THR A 233 10.00 0.00 16.06
CA THR A 233 11.09 0.77 16.64
C THR A 233 10.97 0.91 18.16
N SER A 234 12.00 1.48 18.78
CA SER A 234 12.06 1.95 20.17
C SER A 234 12.06 0.89 21.29
N GLY A 235 12.39 -0.36 20.95
CA GLY A 235 12.66 -1.46 21.90
C GLY A 235 11.41 -2.17 22.45
N GLU A 236 10.23 -1.82 21.96
CA GLU A 236 8.98 -2.39 22.44
C GLU A 236 8.64 -3.70 21.69
N LEU A 237 8.58 -4.83 22.39
CA LEU A 237 8.35 -6.16 21.81
C LEU A 237 6.87 -6.54 21.80
N ARG A 238 6.04 -5.86 21.00
CA ARG A 238 4.61 -6.18 20.84
C ARG A 238 4.05 -5.67 19.52
N LEU A 239 2.90 -6.19 19.09
CA LEU A 239 2.17 -5.68 17.91
C LEU A 239 1.41 -4.38 18.19
N SER A 240 1.03 -4.12 19.44
CA SER A 240 0.18 -2.96 19.81
C SER A 240 -1.12 -2.89 19.03
N ASN A 241 -1.80 -4.03 18.82
CA ASN A 241 -3.10 -4.07 18.15
C ASN A 241 -3.04 -3.54 16.70
N PHE A 242 -1.86 -3.62 16.06
CA PHE A 242 -1.64 -3.27 14.67
C PHE A 242 -1.74 -4.51 13.78
N LEU A 243 -2.49 -4.43 12.70
CA LEU A 243 -2.62 -5.45 11.65
C LEU A 243 -2.76 -6.89 12.18
N LEU A 244 -3.66 -7.11 13.14
CA LEU A 244 -3.73 -8.40 13.86
C LEU A 244 -4.08 -9.58 12.95
N TRP A 245 -5.01 -9.38 12.02
CA TRP A 245 -5.38 -10.41 11.04
C TRP A 245 -4.28 -10.57 10.01
N GLN A 246 -3.81 -9.44 9.48
CA GLN A 246 -2.90 -9.39 8.36
C GLN A 246 -1.50 -9.90 8.72
N SER A 247 -1.10 -9.79 9.99
CA SER A 247 0.25 -10.14 10.44
C SER A 247 0.42 -11.60 10.89
N ALA A 248 -0.53 -12.49 10.57
CA ALA A 248 -0.52 -13.88 11.04
C ALA A 248 0.76 -14.64 10.62
N TYR A 249 1.35 -14.29 9.48
CA TYR A 249 2.54 -14.93 8.91
C TYR A 249 3.70 -13.96 8.67
N SER A 250 3.62 -12.73 9.19
CA SER A 250 4.67 -11.73 9.01
C SER A 250 5.93 -12.06 9.80
N GLU A 251 7.09 -11.78 9.22
CA GLU A 251 8.31 -11.66 10.00
C GLU A 251 8.23 -10.41 10.89
N LEU A 252 8.68 -10.53 12.14
CA LEU A 252 8.65 -9.43 13.10
C LEU A 252 10.09 -8.97 13.38
N PHE A 253 10.38 -7.71 13.06
CA PHE A 253 11.66 -7.09 13.35
C PHE A 253 11.52 -5.99 14.40
N PHE A 254 12.20 -6.16 15.53
CA PHE A 254 12.21 -5.19 16.62
C PHE A 254 13.59 -4.55 16.75
N THR A 255 13.62 -3.24 16.93
CA THR A 255 14.86 -2.49 17.15
C THR A 255 14.71 -1.48 18.27
N ASP A 256 15.79 -1.27 19.03
CA ASP A 256 15.88 -0.24 20.07
C ASP A 256 15.98 1.17 19.49
N THR A 257 16.34 1.29 18.19
CA THR A 257 16.43 2.57 17.48
C THR A 257 15.09 3.29 17.54
N LEU A 258 15.09 4.56 17.97
CA LEU A 258 13.91 5.41 17.93
C LEU A 258 13.58 5.75 16.47
N TYR A 259 12.30 5.85 16.10
CA TYR A 259 11.91 6.00 14.68
C TYR A 259 12.60 7.15 13.93
N VAL A 260 12.77 8.30 14.60
CA VAL A 260 13.44 9.48 14.03
C VAL A 260 14.95 9.32 13.81
N MET A 261 15.52 8.17 14.18
CA MET A 261 16.96 7.85 14.08
C MET A 261 17.23 6.74 13.06
N VAL A 262 16.22 6.26 12.32
CA VAL A 262 16.34 5.12 11.40
C VAL A 262 17.28 5.38 10.20
N GLU A 263 17.64 6.65 9.95
CA GLU A 263 18.62 7.05 8.91
C GLU A 263 20.09 7.05 9.37
N LYS A 264 20.38 6.79 10.66
CA LYS A 264 21.75 6.87 11.22
C LYS A 264 22.36 5.52 11.53
#